data_AF-A0AA89BZP0-F1
#
_entry.id   AF-A0AA89BZP0-F1
#
_cell.length_a   1.000
_cell.length_b   1.000
_cell.length_c   1.000
_cell.angle_alpha   90.00
_cell.angle_beta   90.00
_cell.angle_gamma   90.00
#
_symmetry.space_group_name_H-M   'P 1'
#
loop_
_entity.id
_entity.type
_entity.pdbx_description
1 polymer ?
#
loop_
_entity_poly.entity_id
_entity_poly.type
_entity_poly.pdbx_seq_one_letter_code
_entity_poly.pdbx_strand_id
1 'polypeptide(L)'
;MAEVKNIKFKYLYRLLNSLEDPEDGLTAKDQFAMSTLVHHVAYGSRGREESQYISTCSNYYSVRKLANLCLDSTLRIVRIDVEKLCEMTGARVIDLTTPSARQSNLEITDRKDETFRRADRFASNFSEVVIEGHVPSCCVQLIYTGSDDDLPTSEPST
;
A
#
# COMPACT_ATOMS: atom_id res chain seq x y z
N MET A 1 14.16 -7.36 -25.98
CA MET A 1 15.07 -6.97 -24.89
C MET A 1 14.21 -6.79 -23.66
N ALA A 2 14.44 -7.55 -22.59
CA ALA A 2 13.68 -7.37 -21.36
C ALA A 2 14.03 -5.99 -20.79
N GLU A 3 13.01 -5.16 -20.59
CA GLU A 3 13.15 -3.85 -19.97
C GLU A 3 13.63 -4.07 -18.53
N VAL A 4 14.79 -3.50 -18.17
CA VAL A 4 15.27 -3.55 -16.79
C VAL A 4 14.31 -2.70 -15.96
N LYS A 5 13.34 -3.36 -15.30
CA LYS A 5 12.49 -2.71 -14.32
C LYS A 5 13.40 -2.23 -13.19
N ASN A 6 13.50 -0.92 -13.01
CA ASN A 6 14.27 -0.33 -11.93
C ASN A 6 13.45 -0.48 -10.63
N ILE A 7 13.48 -1.68 -10.05
CA ILE A 7 12.67 -2.03 -8.86
C ILE A 7 13.31 -1.37 -7.65
N LYS A 8 12.70 -0.28 -7.18
CA LYS A 8 13.18 0.52 -6.04
C LYS A 8 12.98 -0.18 -4.68
N PHE A 9 11.96 -1.02 -4.57
CA PHE A 9 11.55 -1.62 -3.31
C PHE A 9 11.73 -3.14 -3.39
N LYS A 10 12.42 -3.74 -2.41
CA LYS A 10 12.44 -5.20 -2.28
C LYS A 10 11.10 -5.72 -1.75
N TYR A 11 10.63 -5.08 -0.68
CA TYR A 11 9.37 -5.41 -0.03
C TYR A 11 8.49 -4.18 0.15
N LEU A 12 7.17 -4.41 0.11
CA LEU A 12 6.16 -3.48 0.58
C LEU A 12 5.41 -4.10 1.76
N TYR A 13 4.84 -3.27 2.62
CA TYR A 13 4.14 -3.74 3.82
C TYR A 13 2.70 -3.24 3.82
N ARG A 14 1.77 -4.10 4.23
CA ARG A 14 0.35 -3.74 4.27
C ARG A 14 -0.28 -4.25 5.55
N LEU A 15 -1.07 -3.39 6.18
CA LEU A 15 -2.02 -3.77 7.21
C LEU A 15 -3.27 -4.30 6.51
N LEU A 16 -3.61 -5.56 6.76
CA LEU A 16 -4.79 -6.19 6.18
C LEU A 16 -6.04 -5.75 6.93
N ASN A 17 -7.12 -5.54 6.20
CA ASN A 17 -8.45 -5.45 6.79
C ASN A 17 -8.95 -6.86 7.21
N SER A 18 -10.00 -6.94 8.03
CA SER A 18 -10.53 -8.22 8.55
C SER A 18 -11.09 -9.19 7.48
N LEU A 19 -11.39 -8.70 6.28
CA LEU A 19 -11.94 -9.50 5.17
C LEU A 19 -10.87 -9.96 4.18
N GLU A 20 -9.66 -9.43 4.25
CA GLU A 20 -8.52 -9.85 3.42
C GLU A 20 -7.93 -11.15 3.97
N ASP A 21 -7.70 -12.13 3.09
CA ASP A 21 -6.97 -13.36 3.40
C ASP A 21 -5.66 -13.39 2.57
N PRO A 22 -4.48 -13.39 3.20
CA PRO A 22 -3.22 -13.44 2.47
C PRO A 22 -3.04 -14.72 1.62
N GLU A 23 -3.71 -15.82 1.95
CA GLU A 23 -3.65 -17.08 1.18
C GLU A 23 -4.37 -16.96 -0.18
N ASP A 24 -5.35 -16.07 -0.29
CA ASP A 24 -6.03 -15.73 -1.54
C ASP A 24 -5.28 -14.64 -2.33
N GLY A 25 -4.26 -14.02 -1.72
CA GLY A 25 -3.58 -12.85 -2.25
C GLY A 25 -4.33 -11.57 -1.90
N LEU A 26 -4.00 -10.48 -2.59
CA LEU A 26 -4.62 -9.17 -2.33
C LEU A 26 -5.22 -8.65 -3.61
N THR A 27 -6.52 -8.39 -3.58
CA THR A 27 -7.25 -7.80 -4.71
C THR A 27 -7.71 -6.41 -4.32
N ALA A 28 -7.51 -5.45 -5.22
CA ALA A 28 -8.15 -4.15 -5.11
C ALA A 28 -9.67 -4.32 -4.99
N LYS A 29 -10.35 -3.43 -4.26
CA LYS A 29 -11.79 -3.59 -3.97
C LYS A 29 -12.64 -3.72 -5.23
N ASP A 30 -12.27 -2.98 -6.28
CA ASP A 30 -12.79 -3.15 -7.63
C ASP A 30 -11.67 -2.88 -8.63
N GLN A 31 -11.21 -3.93 -9.32
CA GLN A 31 -10.14 -3.85 -10.31
C GLN A 31 -10.52 -3.02 -11.55
N PHE A 32 -11.83 -2.81 -11.80
CA PHE A 32 -12.34 -2.06 -12.94
C PHE A 32 -12.78 -0.65 -12.57
N ALA A 33 -12.57 -0.24 -11.33
CA ALA A 33 -12.87 1.11 -10.89
C ALA A 33 -12.04 2.14 -11.67
N MET A 34 -12.66 3.28 -11.97
CA MET A 34 -12.03 4.41 -12.63
C MET A 34 -11.62 5.50 -11.60
N SER A 35 -11.29 5.08 -10.39
CA SER A 35 -10.89 6.01 -9.33
C SER A 35 -9.56 6.65 -9.67
N THR A 36 -9.40 7.94 -9.36
CA THR A 36 -8.10 8.60 -9.55
C THR A 36 -7.17 8.22 -8.40
N LEU A 37 -5.86 8.13 -8.67
CA LEU A 37 -4.88 7.79 -7.65
C LEU A 37 -4.94 8.78 -6.46
N VAL A 38 -5.10 10.08 -6.75
CA VAL A 38 -5.21 11.11 -5.71
C VAL A 38 -6.45 10.91 -4.84
N HIS A 39 -7.58 10.51 -5.43
CA HIS A 39 -8.79 10.23 -4.67
C HIS A 39 -8.64 8.99 -3.79
N HIS A 40 -8.08 7.90 -4.35
CA HIS A 40 -7.76 6.68 -3.61
C HIS A 40 -6.87 6.97 -2.40
N VAL A 41 -5.78 7.72 -2.60
CA VAL A 41 -4.85 8.04 -1.51
C VAL A 41 -5.49 8.96 -0.46
N ALA A 42 -6.31 9.92 -0.88
CA ALA A 42 -6.98 10.83 0.05
C ALA A 42 -8.03 10.14 0.94
N TYR A 43 -8.77 9.16 0.40
CA TYR A 43 -9.98 8.63 1.03
C TYR A 43 -10.01 7.11 1.22
N GLY A 44 -9.05 6.36 0.69
CA GLY A 44 -9.05 4.89 0.68
C GLY A 44 -9.12 4.25 2.07
N SER A 45 -8.55 4.90 3.08
CA SER A 45 -8.63 4.48 4.49
C SER A 45 -10.03 4.57 5.11
N ARG A 46 -11.01 5.21 4.46
CA ARG A 46 -12.38 5.35 4.95
C ARG A 46 -13.30 4.20 4.53
N GLY A 47 -12.79 3.19 3.84
CA GLY A 47 -13.51 1.95 3.55
C GLY A 47 -14.58 2.03 2.46
N ARG A 48 -15.11 3.22 2.13
CA ARG A 48 -16.27 3.40 1.23
C ARG A 48 -15.95 3.45 -0.26
N GLU A 49 -14.72 3.72 -0.63
CA GLU A 49 -14.34 3.91 -2.03
C GLU A 49 -14.01 2.58 -2.69
N GLU A 50 -14.67 2.31 -3.82
CA GLU A 50 -14.24 1.34 -4.82
C GLU A 50 -13.04 1.92 -5.58
N SER A 51 -11.99 1.11 -5.71
CA SER A 51 -10.72 1.53 -6.25
C SER A 51 -9.97 0.32 -6.76
N GLN A 52 -9.27 0.54 -7.87
CA GLN A 52 -8.37 -0.40 -8.52
C GLN A 52 -6.99 -0.44 -7.86
N TYR A 53 -6.81 0.25 -6.73
CA TYR A 53 -5.53 0.41 -6.05
C TYR A 53 -5.49 -0.30 -4.68
N ILE A 54 -4.31 -0.83 -4.35
CA ILE A 54 -3.96 -1.43 -3.07
C ILE A 54 -2.91 -0.53 -2.42
N SER A 55 -3.27 0.09 -1.28
CA SER A 55 -2.33 0.90 -0.49
C SER A 55 -1.35 0.04 0.29
N THR A 56 -0.09 0.43 0.26
CA THR A 56 1.00 -0.21 1.00
C THR A 56 1.97 0.85 1.56
N CYS A 57 2.84 0.44 2.48
CA CYS A 57 3.94 1.23 3.00
C CYS A 57 5.26 0.70 2.43
N SER A 58 6.18 1.60 2.10
CA SER A 58 7.54 1.20 1.65
C SER A 58 8.43 0.61 2.74
N ASN A 59 8.03 0.72 4.02
CA ASN A 59 8.81 0.23 5.14
C ASN A 59 7.93 -0.21 6.32
N TYR A 60 8.49 -1.09 7.15
CA TYR A 60 7.81 -1.67 8.31
C TYR A 60 7.39 -0.61 9.36
N TYR A 61 8.23 0.40 9.59
CA TYR A 61 7.94 1.46 10.56
C TYR A 61 6.64 2.21 10.22
N SER A 62 6.41 2.52 8.95
CA SER A 62 5.22 3.21 8.48
C SER A 62 3.94 2.36 8.61
N VAL A 63 3.99 1.06 8.30
CA VAL A 63 2.82 0.18 8.50
C VAL A 63 2.51 -0.01 9.98
N ARG A 64 3.54 -0.04 10.83
CA ARG A 64 3.37 -0.08 12.30
C ARG A 64 2.65 1.16 12.80
N LYS A 65 3.13 2.34 12.39
CA LYS A 65 2.47 3.62 12.69
C LYS A 65 1.01 3.64 12.23
N LEU A 66 0.69 3.03 11.08
CA LEU A 66 -0.69 2.89 10.61
C LEU A 66 -1.50 1.94 11.49
N ALA A 67 -0.90 0.81 11.91
CA ALA A 67 -1.53 -0.17 12.78
C ALA A 67 -1.89 0.40 14.16
N ASN A 68 -1.03 1.24 14.74
CA ASN A 68 -1.32 1.97 15.99
C ASN A 68 -2.49 2.97 15.88
N LEU A 69 -2.93 3.31 14.66
CA LEU A 69 -4.12 4.15 14.42
C LEU A 69 -5.36 3.31 14.10
N CYS A 70 -5.20 2.00 13.92
CA CYS A 70 -6.28 1.07 13.67
C CYS A 70 -7.00 0.76 14.98
N LEU A 71 -8.33 0.67 14.93
CA LEU A 71 -9.17 0.36 16.09
C LEU A 71 -9.51 -1.13 16.16
N ASP A 72 -9.02 -1.93 15.22
CA ASP A 72 -9.29 -3.36 15.17
C ASP A 72 -8.54 -4.08 16.30
N SER A 73 -9.20 -5.05 16.94
CA SER A 73 -8.63 -5.82 18.04
C SER A 73 -7.53 -6.79 17.61
N THR A 74 -7.45 -7.09 16.31
CA THR A 74 -6.49 -8.03 15.74
C THR A 74 -5.91 -7.41 14.49
N LEU A 75 -4.63 -7.07 14.58
CA LEU A 75 -3.83 -6.52 13.50
C LEU A 75 -3.20 -7.68 12.73
N ARG A 76 -3.22 -7.59 11.41
CA ARG A 76 -2.54 -8.53 10.50
C ARG A 76 -1.68 -7.75 9.54
N ILE A 77 -0.37 -7.98 9.57
CA ILE A 77 0.58 -7.29 8.70
C ILE A 77 1.21 -8.31 7.77
N VAL A 78 1.21 -7.99 6.48
CA VAL A 78 1.91 -8.75 5.45
C VAL A 78 3.09 -7.96 4.90
N ARG A 79 4.08 -8.67 4.39
CA ARG A 79 5.04 -8.15 3.42
C ARG A 79 4.74 -8.71 2.03
N ILE A 80 5.04 -7.92 1.01
CA ILE A 80 4.83 -8.23 -0.40
C ILE A 80 6.18 -8.18 -1.10
N ASP A 81 6.58 -9.27 -1.76
CA ASP A 81 7.77 -9.33 -2.61
C ASP A 81 7.50 -8.64 -3.94
N VAL A 82 8.15 -7.48 -4.15
CA VAL A 82 7.89 -6.62 -5.31
C VAL A 82 8.57 -7.16 -6.56
N GLU A 83 9.74 -7.78 -6.43
CA GLU A 83 10.48 -8.35 -7.55
C GLU A 83 9.66 -9.50 -8.14
N LYS A 84 9.25 -10.45 -7.28
CA LYS A 84 8.39 -11.56 -7.66
C LYS A 84 7.07 -11.09 -8.26
N LEU A 85 6.42 -10.08 -7.65
CA LEU A 85 5.19 -9.51 -8.17
C LEU A 85 5.39 -8.93 -9.59
N CYS A 86 6.43 -8.11 -9.78
CA CYS A 86 6.71 -7.45 -11.06
C CYS A 86 7.06 -8.44 -12.17
N GLU A 87 7.76 -9.53 -11.84
CA GLU A 87 8.09 -10.62 -12.76
C GLU A 87 6.85 -11.41 -13.19
N MET A 88 5.96 -11.73 -12.23
CA MET A 88 4.81 -12.59 -12.49
C MET A 88 3.66 -11.89 -13.22
N THR A 89 3.35 -10.65 -12.84
CA THR A 89 2.11 -10.00 -13.30
C THR A 89 2.35 -8.78 -14.16
N GLY A 90 3.59 -8.29 -14.22
CA GLY A 90 3.85 -6.99 -14.83
C GLY A 90 3.36 -5.81 -13.99
N ALA A 91 3.03 -6.01 -12.70
CA ALA A 91 2.35 -5.04 -11.85
C ALA A 91 2.87 -3.61 -11.96
N ARG A 92 1.93 -2.66 -11.94
CA ARG A 92 2.23 -1.24 -11.83
C ARG A 92 2.34 -0.88 -10.35
N VAL A 93 3.56 -0.51 -9.94
CA VAL A 93 3.89 -0.06 -8.59
C VAL A 93 4.20 1.43 -8.62
N ILE A 94 3.43 2.22 -7.90
CA ILE A 94 3.46 3.68 -7.95
C ILE A 94 4.07 4.21 -6.66
N ASP A 95 5.25 4.81 -6.78
CA ASP A 95 5.99 5.39 -5.66
C ASP A 95 5.43 6.77 -5.26
N LEU A 96 5.03 6.93 -4.00
CA LEU A 96 4.59 8.19 -3.41
C LEU A 96 5.45 8.60 -2.20
N THR A 97 6.62 8.00 -2.03
CA THR A 97 7.50 8.19 -0.86
C THR A 97 8.15 9.56 -0.81
N THR A 98 8.41 10.19 -1.95
CA THR A 98 9.09 11.48 -2.03
C THR A 98 8.16 12.59 -2.52
N PRO A 99 8.42 13.87 -2.15
CA PRO A 99 7.63 15.00 -2.66
C PRO A 99 7.57 15.05 -4.19
N SER A 100 8.69 14.80 -4.87
CA SER A 100 8.76 14.80 -6.33
C SER A 100 7.96 13.66 -6.96
N ALA A 101 8.00 12.47 -6.37
CA ALA A 101 7.21 11.33 -6.84
C ALA A 101 5.71 11.58 -6.65
N ARG A 102 5.29 12.14 -5.51
CA ARG A 102 3.90 12.55 -5.29
C ARG A 102 3.44 13.62 -6.25
N GLN A 103 4.26 14.63 -6.50
CA GLN A 103 3.92 15.68 -7.46
C GLN A 103 3.73 15.13 -8.88
N SER A 104 4.52 14.15 -9.27
CA SER A 104 4.44 13.55 -10.61
C SER A 104 3.26 12.58 -10.74
N ASN A 105 3.02 11.74 -9.72
CA ASN A 105 2.04 10.66 -9.79
C ASN A 105 0.63 11.07 -9.36
N LEU A 106 0.47 12.05 -8.47
CA LEU A 106 -0.86 12.52 -8.03
C LEU A 106 -1.45 13.59 -8.97
N GLU A 107 -0.81 13.84 -10.12
CA GLU A 107 -1.28 14.72 -11.19
C GLU A 107 -1.75 16.08 -10.67
N ILE A 108 -0.85 16.86 -10.07
CA ILE A 108 -1.17 18.16 -9.48
C ILE A 108 -1.78 19.10 -10.52
N THR A 109 -3.07 19.41 -10.36
CA THR A 109 -3.77 20.46 -11.13
C THR A 109 -3.91 21.75 -10.31
N ASP A 110 -4.09 21.65 -8.99
CA ASP A 110 -4.11 22.80 -8.06
C ASP A 110 -3.59 22.41 -6.65
N ARG A 111 -2.61 23.16 -6.12
CA ARG A 111 -2.05 22.93 -4.77
C ARG A 111 -3.00 23.33 -3.63
N LYS A 112 -4.05 24.10 -3.92
CA LYS A 112 -5.09 24.43 -2.95
C LYS A 112 -6.16 23.35 -2.84
N ASP A 113 -6.18 22.37 -3.75
CA ASP A 113 -7.10 21.25 -3.72
C ASP A 113 -6.97 20.47 -2.39
N GLU A 114 -8.10 20.31 -1.69
CA GLU A 114 -8.16 19.62 -0.39
C GLU A 114 -7.88 18.11 -0.55
N THR A 115 -8.34 17.50 -1.63
CA THR A 115 -8.08 16.09 -1.98
C THR A 115 -6.58 15.88 -2.15
N PHE A 116 -5.91 16.75 -2.92
CA PHE A 116 -4.47 16.68 -3.08
C PHE A 116 -3.74 16.86 -1.74
N ARG A 117 -4.07 17.90 -0.97
CA ARG A 117 -3.42 18.16 0.34
C ARG A 117 -3.62 17.00 1.32
N ARG A 118 -4.76 16.32 1.24
CA ARG A 118 -5.05 15.13 2.04
C ARG A 118 -4.21 13.94 1.55
N ALA A 119 -4.17 13.71 0.24
CA ALA A 119 -3.40 12.63 -0.35
C ALA A 119 -1.90 12.77 -0.08
N ASP A 120 -1.34 13.95 -0.32
CA ASP A 120 0.07 14.27 -0.09
C ASP A 120 0.47 14.03 1.37
N ARG A 121 -0.37 14.49 2.31
CA ARG A 121 -0.14 14.30 3.74
C ARG A 121 -0.17 12.82 4.13
N PHE A 122 -1.16 12.08 3.63
CA PHE A 122 -1.30 10.66 3.94
C PHE A 122 -0.10 9.88 3.39
N ALA A 123 0.20 10.03 2.10
CA ALA A 123 1.32 9.36 1.45
C ALA A 123 2.68 9.70 2.10
N SER A 124 2.88 10.96 2.49
CA SER A 124 4.07 11.39 3.24
C SER A 124 4.15 10.74 4.62
N ASN A 125 3.04 10.72 5.38
CA ASN A 125 3.00 10.21 6.74
C ASN A 125 3.27 8.71 6.88
N PHE A 126 2.95 7.94 5.84
CA PHE A 126 3.04 6.48 5.81
C PHE A 126 3.98 5.95 4.73
N SER A 127 4.78 6.82 4.11
CA SER A 127 5.73 6.45 3.05
C SER A 127 5.07 5.56 1.98
N GLU A 128 3.91 6.01 1.51
CA GLU A 128 2.99 5.18 0.74
C GLU A 128 3.57 4.77 -0.61
N VAL A 129 3.24 3.55 -0.99
CA VAL A 129 3.43 2.99 -2.32
C VAL A 129 2.13 2.29 -2.69
N VAL A 130 1.70 2.45 -3.93
CA VAL A 130 0.40 1.93 -4.38
C VAL A 130 0.62 0.87 -5.44
N ILE A 131 -0.11 -0.24 -5.35
CA ILE A 131 -0.13 -1.29 -6.37
C ILE A 131 -1.49 -1.22 -7.08
N GLU A 132 -1.50 -1.30 -8.41
CA GLU A 132 -2.75 -1.38 -9.19
C GLU A 132 -3.15 -2.84 -9.45
N GLY A 133 -4.42 -3.17 -9.24
CA GLY A 133 -5.02 -4.47 -9.55
C GLY A 133 -4.88 -5.53 -8.45
N HIS A 134 -4.02 -6.51 -8.66
CA HIS A 134 -3.95 -7.73 -7.87
C HIS A 134 -2.52 -8.15 -7.53
N VAL A 135 -2.33 -8.66 -6.31
CA VAL A 135 -1.10 -9.25 -5.79
C VAL A 135 -1.35 -10.75 -5.54
N PRO A 136 -0.73 -11.66 -6.30
CA PRO A 136 -0.88 -13.10 -6.07
C PRO A 136 -0.40 -13.52 -4.68
N SER A 137 -1.06 -14.49 -4.06
CA SER A 137 -0.74 -14.99 -2.71
C SER A 137 0.71 -15.43 -2.56
N CYS A 138 1.32 -16.00 -3.59
CA CYS A 138 2.73 -16.39 -3.55
C CYS A 138 3.71 -15.22 -3.42
N CYS A 139 3.26 -13.97 -3.64
CA CYS A 139 4.04 -12.76 -3.39
C CYS A 139 3.80 -12.17 -2.01
N VAL A 140 2.81 -12.68 -1.26
CA VAL A 140 2.36 -12.17 0.03
C VAL A 140 2.87 -13.10 1.12
N GLN A 141 3.39 -12.53 2.20
CA GLN A 141 3.77 -13.27 3.39
C GLN A 141 3.22 -12.57 4.63
N LEU A 142 2.43 -13.29 5.41
CA LEU A 142 1.99 -12.84 6.73
C LEU A 142 3.20 -12.81 7.68
N ILE A 143 3.49 -11.63 8.22
CA ILE A 143 4.63 -11.42 9.13
C ILE A 143 4.19 -11.12 10.56
N TYR A 144 2.93 -10.73 10.77
CA TYR A 144 2.39 -10.48 12.11
C TYR A 144 0.89 -10.76 12.18
N THR A 145 0.45 -11.34 13.29
CA THR A 145 -0.95 -11.41 13.71
C THR A 145 -1.01 -11.28 15.22
N GLY A 146 -1.73 -10.29 15.73
CA GLY A 146 -1.80 -10.03 17.16
C GLY A 146 -2.49 -8.71 17.50
N SER A 147 -2.36 -8.27 18.75
CA SER A 147 -2.88 -6.98 19.23
C SER A 147 -1.89 -5.83 18.93
N ASP A 148 -2.26 -4.59 19.24
CA ASP A 148 -1.29 -3.47 19.19
C ASP A 148 -0.25 -3.55 20.31
N ASP A 149 -0.61 -4.11 21.47
CA ASP A 149 0.27 -4.23 22.63
C ASP A 149 1.52 -5.10 22.36
N ASP A 150 1.39 -6.10 21.50
CA ASP A 150 2.44 -7.05 21.15
C ASP A 150 3.15 -6.72 19.83
N LEU A 151 2.81 -5.58 19.19
CA LEU A 151 3.30 -5.25 17.86
C LEU A 151 4.82 -4.97 17.87
N PRO A 152 5.65 -5.77 17.17
CA PRO A 152 7.10 -5.65 17.22
C PRO A 152 7.58 -4.28 16.72
N THR A 153 8.62 -3.75 17.37
CA THR A 153 9.24 -2.47 17.00
C THR A 153 10.09 -2.55 15.74
N SER A 154 10.49 -3.76 15.33
CA SER A 154 11.23 -4.08 14.11
C SER A 154 10.52 -5.18 13.32
N GLU A 155 10.83 -5.30 12.02
CA GLU A 155 10.30 -6.39 11.21
C GLU A 155 10.69 -7.75 11.83
N PRO A 156 9.74 -8.69 11.99
CA PRO A 156 10.03 -10.03 12.49
C PRO A 156 10.99 -10.76 11.57
N SER A 157 12.06 -11.32 12.14
CA SER A 157 12.93 -12.25 11.42
C SER A 157 12.13 -13.53 11.17
N THR A 158 11.77 -13.75 9.90
CA THR A 158 11.08 -14.96 9.43
C THR A 158 12.08 -16.03 9.03
#